data_AF-A0A6G0VUV1-F1
#
_entry.id   AF-A0A6G0VUV1-F1
#
_cell.length_a   1.000
_cell.length_b   1.000
_cell.length_c   1.000
_cell.angle_alpha   90.00
_cell.angle_beta   90.00
_cell.angle_gamma   90.00
#
_symmetry.space_group_name_H-M   'P 1'
#
loop_
_entity.id
_entity.type
_entity.pdbx_description
1 polymer ?
#
loop_
_entity_poly.entity_id
_entity_poly.type
_entity_poly.pdbx_seq_one_letter_code
_entity_poly.pdbx_strand_id
1 'polypeptide(L)' 'YCGPVTKLKIRLDRGDKGINPLDTACREHDIAYESSNSFADRNKADHILKQRAWNRFKSTFKRKSCSLGCLPL' A
#
# COMPACT_ATOMS: atom_id res chain seq x y z
N TYR A 1 3.29 -6.76 3.77
CA TYR A 1 2.06 -7.57 3.91
C TYR A 1 1.21 -7.69 2.66
N CYS A 2 1.57 -7.22 1.47
CA CYS A 2 0.64 -7.45 0.36
C CYS A 2 0.57 -8.95 -0.02
N GLY A 3 -0.61 -9.57 0.13
CA GLY A 3 -0.88 -10.97 -0.19
C GLY A 3 -1.85 -11.64 0.79
N PRO A 4 -2.62 -12.65 0.35
CA PRO A 4 -3.47 -13.44 1.25
C PRO A 4 -2.63 -14.32 2.19
N VAL A 5 -3.20 -14.66 3.36
CA VAL A 5 -2.59 -15.55 4.38
C VAL A 5 -1.28 -15.00 4.95
N THR A 6 -1.18 -13.68 5.08
CA THR A 6 0.04 -13.10 5.65
C THR A 6 0.06 -13.27 7.17
N LYS A 7 1.16 -13.82 7.71
CA LYS A 7 1.36 -14.04 9.16
C LYS A 7 1.58 -12.72 9.91
N LEU A 8 0.49 -12.00 10.24
CA LEU A 8 0.54 -10.65 10.84
C LEU A 8 1.38 -10.55 12.11
N LYS A 9 1.09 -11.42 13.08
CA LYS A 9 1.76 -11.37 14.39
C LYS A 9 3.26 -11.61 14.28
N ILE A 10 3.68 -12.61 13.50
CA ILE A 10 5.09 -12.99 13.36
C ILE A 10 5.96 -11.88 12.77
N ARG A 11 5.48 -11.17 11.73
CA ARG A 11 6.32 -10.11 11.15
C ARG A 11 6.27 -8.81 11.94
N LEU A 12 5.20 -8.57 12.71
CA LEU A 12 5.17 -7.47 13.68
C LEU A 12 6.19 -7.69 14.80
N ASP A 13 6.24 -8.88 15.38
CA ASP A 13 7.23 -9.24 16.42
C ASP A 13 8.67 -9.13 15.91
N ARG A 14 8.91 -9.51 14.65
CA ARG A 14 10.21 -9.33 13.99
C ARG A 14 10.56 -7.87 13.71
N GLY A 15 9.58 -6.96 13.71
CA GLY A 15 9.77 -5.54 13.42
C GLY A 15 9.78 -5.18 11.93
N ASP A 16 9.16 -5.99 11.06
CA ASP A 16 9.11 -5.71 9.62
C ASP A 16 8.34 -4.39 9.32
N LYS A 17 9.01 -3.47 8.59
CA LYS A 17 8.43 -2.16 8.23
C LYS A 17 7.62 -2.13 6.93
N GLY A 18 7.76 -3.16 6.11
CA GLY A 18 7.26 -3.22 4.74
C GLY A 18 8.35 -2.88 3.73
N ILE A 19 8.40 -3.60 2.60
CA ILE A 19 9.51 -3.52 1.63
C ILE A 19 9.41 -2.25 0.76
N ASN A 20 8.20 -1.78 0.49
CA ASN A 20 7.93 -0.63 -0.35
C ASN A 20 6.70 0.13 0.19
N PRO A 21 6.42 1.37 -0.28
CA PRO A 21 5.31 2.17 0.23
C PRO A 21 3.94 1.48 0.18
N LEU A 22 3.68 0.65 -0.85
CA LEU A 22 2.45 -0.12 -0.93
C LEU A 22 2.44 -1.25 0.12
N ASP A 23 3.57 -1.93 0.32
CA ASP A 23 3.71 -2.98 1.33
C ASP A 23 3.56 -2.45 2.76
N THR A 24 4.01 -1.22 3.02
CA THR A 24 3.77 -0.49 4.27
C THR A 24 2.29 -0.13 4.43
N ALA A 25 1.62 0.32 3.36
CA ALA A 25 0.17 0.54 3.38
C ALA A 25 -0.61 -0.76 3.66
N CYS A 26 -0.21 -1.88 3.05
CA CYS A 26 -0.77 -3.20 3.34
C CYS A 26 -0.56 -3.60 4.82
N ARG A 27 0.59 -3.25 5.43
CA ARG A 27 0.84 -3.51 6.85
C ARG A 27 -0.12 -2.74 7.75
N GLU A 28 -0.32 -1.45 7.50
CA GLU A 28 -1.26 -0.62 8.26
C GLU A 28 -2.70 -1.12 8.11
N HIS A 29 -3.09 -1.53 6.89
CA HIS A 29 -4.37 -2.15 6.62
C HIS A 29 -4.59 -3.41 7.47
N ASP A 30 -3.64 -4.34 7.46
CA ASP A 30 -3.78 -5.60 8.20
C ASP A 30 -3.86 -5.39 9.72
N ILE A 31 -3.12 -4.41 10.27
CA ILE A 31 -3.23 -4.01 11.68
C ILE A 31 -4.63 -3.48 11.97
N ALA A 32 -5.14 -2.56 11.15
CA ALA A 32 -6.47 -2.00 11.32
C ALA A 32 -7.56 -3.10 11.21
N TYR A 33 -7.40 -4.04 10.28
CA TYR A 33 -8.32 -5.14 10.06
C TYR A 33 -8.35 -6.11 11.25
N GLU A 34 -7.19 -6.48 11.81
CA GLU A 34 -7.09 -7.35 12.99
C GLU A 34 -7.64 -6.65 14.25
N SER A 35 -7.43 -5.33 14.38
CA SER A 35 -7.91 -4.56 15.54
C SER A 35 -9.40 -4.24 15.51
N SER A 36 -10.06 -4.36 14.35
CA SER A 36 -11.45 -3.93 14.17
C SER A 36 -12.41 -5.11 13.97
N ASN A 37 -13.51 -5.07 14.70
CA ASN A 37 -14.67 -5.95 14.50
C ASN A 37 -15.82 -5.24 13.77
N SER A 38 -15.74 -3.92 13.57
CA SER A 38 -16.74 -3.13 12.86
C SER A 38 -16.52 -3.17 11.36
N PHE A 39 -17.60 -3.40 10.61
CA PHE A 39 -17.60 -3.32 9.15
C PHE A 39 -17.22 -1.92 8.65
N ALA A 40 -17.63 -0.87 9.36
CA ALA A 40 -17.34 0.51 8.97
C ALA A 40 -15.82 0.80 9.04
N ASP A 41 -15.14 0.31 10.08
CA ASP A 41 -13.70 0.50 10.25
C ASP A 41 -12.90 -0.29 9.22
N ARG A 42 -13.33 -1.52 8.90
CA ARG A 42 -12.73 -2.32 7.84
C ARG A 42 -12.88 -1.67 6.47
N ASN A 43 -14.07 -1.17 6.15
CA ASN A 43 -14.30 -0.41 4.91
C ASN A 43 -13.44 0.85 4.82
N LYS A 44 -13.22 1.53 5.94
CA LYS A 44 -12.33 2.68 6.01
C LYS A 44 -10.88 2.27 5.72
N ALA A 45 -10.41 1.16 6.29
CA ALA A 45 -9.08 0.61 6.00
C ALA A 45 -8.92 0.24 4.52
N ASP A 46 -9.92 -0.44 3.93
CA ASP A 46 -9.94 -0.77 2.50
C ASP A 46 -9.87 0.49 1.62
N HIS A 47 -10.66 1.51 1.95
CA HIS A 47 -10.68 2.77 1.21
C HIS A 47 -9.30 3.44 1.22
N ILE A 48 -8.65 3.50 2.39
CA ILE A 48 -7.30 4.08 2.54
C ILE A 48 -6.28 3.29 1.72
N LEU A 49 -6.31 1.96 1.79
CA LEU A 49 -5.39 1.10 1.03
C LEU A 49 -5.58 1.30 -0.48
N LYS A 50 -6.82 1.34 -0.96
CA LYS A 50 -7.16 1.61 -2.36
C LYS A 50 -6.60 2.94 -2.84
N GLN A 51 -6.77 4.02 -2.07
CA GLN A 51 -6.26 5.34 -2.44
C GLN A 51 -4.72 5.35 -2.54
N ARG A 52 -4.03 4.74 -1.57
CA ARG A 52 -2.57 4.64 -1.57
C ARG A 52 -2.04 3.82 -2.75
N ALA A 53 -2.68 2.68 -3.04
CA ALA A 53 -2.37 1.86 -4.21
C ALA A 53 -2.57 2.63 -5.52
N TRP A 54 -3.69 3.35 -5.65
CA TRP A 54 -4.00 4.15 -6.83
C TRP A 54 -3.01 5.30 -7.03
N ASN A 55 -2.60 5.98 -5.96
CA ASN A 55 -1.60 7.04 -6.04
C ASN A 55 -0.24 6.51 -6.49
N ARG A 56 0.18 5.33 -6.00
CA ARG A 56 1.38 4.65 -6.51
C ARG A 56 1.24 4.32 -7.99
N PHE A 57 0.11 3.76 -8.42
CA PHE A 57 -0.14 3.46 -9.83
C PHE A 57 -0.04 4.72 -10.70
N LYS A 58 -0.70 5.84 -10.34
CA LYS A 58 -0.60 7.09 -11.11
C LYS A 58 0.82 7.66 -11.17
N SER A 59 1.60 7.51 -10.09
CA SER A 59 2.98 8.01 -10.04
C SER A 59 3.90 7.37 -11.09
N THR A 60 3.61 6.14 -11.51
CA THR A 60 4.41 5.45 -12.54
C THR A 60 4.12 5.98 -13.94
N PHE A 61 2.90 6.48 -14.20
CA PHE A 61 2.53 7.08 -15.49
C PHE A 61 3.13 8.48 -15.68
N LYS A 62 3.17 9.32 -14.63
CA LYS A 62 3.76 10.66 -14.70
C LYS A 62 5.27 10.64 -15.01
N ARG A 63 5.96 9.55 -14.66
CA ARG A 63 7.37 9.33 -14.99
C ARG A 63 7.61 8.97 -16.46
N LYS A 64 6.67 8.33 -17.14
CA LYS A 64 6.84 7.92 -18.55
C LYS A 64 6.59 9.05 -19.54
N SER A 65 5.79 10.05 -19.17
CA SER A 65 5.52 11.22 -20.04
C SER A 65 6.64 12.26 -20.02
N CYS A 66 7.57 12.20 -19.06
CA CYS A 66 8.65 13.19 -18.93
C CYS A 66 9.98 12.75 -19.57
N SER A 67 10.11 11.47 -19.98
CA SER A 67 11.34 10.93 -20.58
C SER A 67 11.28 10.75 -22.11
N LEU A 68 10.24 11.23 -22.78
CA LEU A 68 10.04 11.11 -24.23
C LEU A 68 9.95 12.46 -24.97
N GLY A 69 10.32 13.56 -24.32
CA GLY A 69 10.18 14.90 -24.89
C GLY A 69 11.31 15.84 -24.52
N CYS A 70 12.54 15.52 -24.92
CA CYS A 70 13.62 16.48 -25.21
C CYS A 70 14.82 15.74 -25.82
N LEU A 71 14.82 15.58 -27.15
CA LEU A 71 16.08 15.67 -27.90
C LEU A 71 16.11 17.07 -28.52
N PRO A 72 17.17 17.86 -28.30
CA PRO A 72 17.33 19.13 -29.00
C PRO A 72 17.65 18.84 -30.47
N LEU A 73 16.95 19.53 -31.38
CA LEU A 73 17.39 19.74 -32.76
C LEU A 73 18.50 20.79 -32.78
#